data_AF-A0A1D3CWD3-F1
#
_entry.id   AF-A0A1D3CWD3-F1
#
_cell.length_a   1.000
_cell.length_b   1.000
_cell.length_c   1.000
_cell.angle_alpha   90.00
_cell.angle_beta   90.00
_cell.angle_gamma   90.00
#
_symmetry.space_group_name_H-M   'P 1'
#
loop_
_entity.id
_entity.type
_entity.pdbx_description
1 polymer ?
#
loop_
_entity_poly.entity_id
_entity_poly.type
_entity_poly.pdbx_seq_one_letter_code
_entity_poly.pdbx_strand_id
1 'polypeptide(L)'
;MVLEIFSHCVAVHRHRFKLRILRDSVPLRTLLTALWPKFDKFLSLFAVKFLKACIAMKDPYVDKHLVKSKVLRPVVWMLKEDYLSPLSSSCRLGGSLLTCAILDCLSCLSPSGLSPSVSGLPVHLHSQGSSLIEFLFDDPLTSRWIMQIEEAASKSRKNACVVLRVGGSVEKKRPLHCQCGGVG
;
A
#
# COMPACT_ATOMS: atom_id res chain seq x y z
N MET A 1 -12.27 -5.51 15.07
CA MET A 1 -13.20 -4.56 15.71
C MET A 1 -12.74 -3.09 15.69
N VAL A 2 -11.81 -2.62 16.55
CA VAL A 2 -11.53 -1.15 16.65
C VAL A 2 -11.04 -0.54 15.33
N LEU A 3 -10.15 -1.22 14.60
CA LEU A 3 -9.63 -0.76 13.29
C LEU A 3 -10.68 -0.77 12.18
N GLU A 4 -11.67 -1.67 12.24
CA GLU A 4 -12.80 -1.67 11.30
C GLU A 4 -13.72 -0.49 11.55
N ILE A 5 -13.97 -0.16 12.82
CA ILE A 5 -14.72 1.05 13.19
C ILE A 5 -14.01 2.29 12.66
N PHE A 6 -12.68 2.40 12.84
CA PHE A 6 -11.92 3.52 12.26
C PHE A 6 -11.98 3.55 10.74
N SER A 7 -11.88 2.40 10.07
CA SER A 7 -12.02 2.31 8.61
C SER A 7 -13.38 2.83 8.14
N HIS A 8 -14.46 2.46 8.84
CA HIS A 8 -15.80 2.97 8.57
C HIS A 8 -15.93 4.47 8.85
N CYS A 9 -15.36 4.95 9.97
CA CYS A 9 -15.35 6.38 10.30
C CYS A 9 -14.61 7.23 9.26
N VAL A 10 -13.52 6.71 8.67
CA VAL A 10 -12.83 7.37 7.56
C VAL A 10 -13.78 7.55 6.39
N ALA A 11 -14.52 6.51 6.01
CA ALA A 11 -15.42 6.53 4.86
C ALA A 11 -16.61 7.47 5.07
N VAL A 12 -17.29 7.38 6.23
CA VAL A 12 -18.57 8.04 6.51
C VAL A 12 -18.41 9.43 7.13
N HIS A 13 -17.34 9.66 7.91
CA HIS A 13 -17.14 10.88 8.69
C HIS A 13 -15.82 11.59 8.37
N ARG A 14 -15.43 11.63 7.08
CA ARG A 14 -14.18 12.21 6.57
C ARG A 14 -13.74 13.50 7.28
N HIS A 15 -14.62 14.50 7.38
CA HIS A 15 -14.30 15.79 7.99
C HIS A 15 -13.93 15.67 9.47
N ARG A 16 -14.77 14.99 10.28
CA ARG A 16 -14.51 14.79 11.71
C ARG A 16 -13.29 13.88 11.94
N PHE A 17 -13.10 12.90 11.06
CA PHE A 17 -12.00 11.96 11.14
C PHE A 17 -10.65 12.64 10.89
N LYS A 18 -10.58 13.52 9.87
CA LYS A 18 -9.40 14.37 9.61
C LYS A 18 -9.02 15.16 10.86
N LEU A 19 -9.97 15.83 11.50
CA LEU A 19 -9.71 16.59 12.73
C LEU A 19 -9.16 15.70 13.85
N ARG A 20 -9.64 14.46 13.98
CA ARG A 20 -9.14 13.51 14.98
C ARG A 20 -7.72 13.04 14.69
N ILE A 21 -7.39 12.67 13.44
CA ILE A 21 -6.00 12.31 13.08
C ILE A 21 -5.03 13.47 13.32
N LEU A 22 -5.48 14.71 13.11
CA LEU A 22 -4.66 15.91 13.29
C LEU A 22 -4.48 16.28 14.76
N ARG A 23 -5.53 16.19 15.58
CA ARG A 23 -5.50 16.57 17.02
C ARG A 23 -4.96 15.46 17.91
N ASP A 24 -5.46 14.24 17.72
CA ASP A 24 -5.21 13.12 18.61
C ASP A 24 -4.53 11.98 17.83
N SER A 25 -3.30 11.66 18.17
CA SER A 25 -2.54 10.59 17.50
C SER A 25 -3.11 9.18 17.77
N VAL A 26 -4.26 9.03 18.42
CA VAL A 26 -4.84 7.73 18.81
C VAL A 26 -5.09 6.80 17.61
N PRO A 27 -5.71 7.22 16.49
CA PRO A 27 -5.88 6.34 15.34
C PRO A 27 -4.54 5.88 14.76
N LEU A 28 -3.55 6.78 14.70
CA LEU A 28 -2.21 6.48 14.19
C LEU A 28 -1.40 5.58 15.14
N ARG A 29 -1.49 5.79 16.46
CA ARG A 29 -0.86 4.94 17.47
C ARG A 29 -1.46 3.53 17.46
N THR A 30 -2.79 3.44 17.33
CA THR A 30 -3.50 2.16 17.20
C THR A 30 -3.05 1.42 15.94
N LEU A 31 -2.96 2.15 14.80
CA LEU A 31 -2.45 1.62 13.55
C LEU A 31 -1.02 1.09 13.69
N LEU A 32 -0.09 1.89 14.23
CA LEU A 32 1.30 1.47 14.40
C LEU A 32 1.46 0.27 15.34
N THR A 33 0.67 0.24 16.41
CA THR A 33 0.65 -0.90 17.34
C THR A 33 0.19 -2.15 16.59
N ALA A 34 -0.90 -2.07 15.83
CA ALA A 34 -1.45 -3.19 15.09
C ALA A 34 -0.57 -3.66 13.90
N LEU A 35 0.29 -2.79 13.38
CA LEU A 35 1.27 -3.13 12.34
C LEU A 35 2.60 -3.67 12.90
N TRP A 36 2.74 -3.80 14.22
CA TRP A 36 4.00 -4.26 14.81
C TRP A 36 4.25 -5.74 14.49
N PRO A 37 5.50 -6.14 14.15
CA PRO A 37 5.89 -7.50 13.75
C PRO A 37 5.43 -8.67 14.63
N LYS A 38 5.09 -8.40 15.89
CA LYS A 38 4.73 -9.42 16.89
C LYS A 38 3.22 -9.65 17.00
N PHE A 39 2.39 -8.85 16.33
CA PHE A 39 0.94 -9.00 16.41
C PHE A 39 0.38 -10.00 15.41
N ASP A 40 -0.83 -10.45 15.72
CA ASP A 40 -1.62 -11.38 14.93
C ASP A 40 -1.85 -10.87 13.49
N LYS A 41 -1.72 -11.77 12.50
CA LYS A 41 -1.92 -11.47 11.08
C LYS A 41 -3.30 -10.87 10.78
N PHE A 42 -4.35 -11.28 11.50
CA PHE A 42 -5.69 -10.71 11.37
C PHE A 42 -5.74 -9.27 11.86
N LEU A 43 -5.02 -8.95 12.94
CA LEU A 43 -4.94 -7.58 13.43
C LEU A 43 -4.21 -6.68 12.41
N SER A 44 -3.09 -7.15 11.86
CA SER A 44 -2.36 -6.48 10.77
C SER A 44 -3.22 -6.32 9.52
N LEU A 45 -4.07 -7.31 9.18
CA LEU A 45 -4.97 -7.23 8.04
C LEU A 45 -5.96 -6.06 8.18
N PHE A 46 -6.59 -5.91 9.35
CA PHE A 46 -7.48 -4.78 9.61
C PHE A 46 -6.75 -3.45 9.69
N ALA A 47 -5.50 -3.45 10.16
CA ALA A 47 -4.65 -2.26 10.18
C ALA A 47 -4.34 -1.77 8.77
N VAL A 48 -4.01 -2.70 7.86
CA VAL A 48 -3.77 -2.40 6.44
C VAL A 48 -5.03 -1.89 5.75
N LYS A 49 -6.20 -2.48 6.02
CA LYS A 49 -7.49 -1.98 5.50
C LYS A 49 -7.79 -0.55 5.98
N PHE A 50 -7.52 -0.27 7.26
CA PHE A 50 -7.67 1.07 7.83
C PHE A 50 -6.70 2.08 7.19
N LEU A 51 -5.44 1.68 7.00
CA LEU A 51 -4.45 2.49 6.30
C LEU A 51 -4.87 2.79 4.86
N LYS A 52 -5.36 1.79 4.12
CA LYS A 52 -5.90 1.96 2.77
C LYS A 52 -7.03 3.00 2.76
N ALA A 53 -7.96 2.92 3.72
CA ALA A 53 -9.04 3.90 3.84
C ALA A 53 -8.49 5.31 4.05
N CYS A 54 -7.44 5.47 4.86
CA CYS A 54 -6.77 6.75 5.07
C CYS A 54 -6.12 7.30 3.80
N ILE A 55 -5.39 6.45 3.05
CA ILE A 55 -4.76 6.81 1.77
C ILE A 55 -5.83 7.20 0.74
N ALA A 56 -6.93 6.45 0.68
CA ALA A 56 -8.04 6.72 -0.23
C ALA A 56 -8.76 8.06 0.05
N MET A 57 -8.48 8.73 1.18
CA MET A 57 -8.94 10.10 1.39
C MET A 57 -8.28 11.10 0.44
N LYS A 58 -7.08 10.80 -0.08
CA LYS A 58 -6.29 11.72 -0.92
C LYS A 58 -6.16 13.11 -0.27
N ASP A 59 -5.99 13.15 1.06
CA ASP A 59 -5.87 14.39 1.82
C ASP A 59 -4.39 14.64 2.16
N PRO A 60 -3.80 15.76 1.71
CA PRO A 60 -2.37 16.00 1.87
C PRO A 60 -1.94 16.17 3.34
N TYR A 61 -2.85 16.58 4.23
CA TYR A 61 -2.54 16.68 5.66
C TYR A 61 -2.52 15.29 6.30
N VAL A 62 -3.44 14.41 5.92
CA VAL A 62 -3.41 13.01 6.37
C VAL A 62 -2.14 12.34 5.86
N ASP A 63 -1.80 12.48 4.58
CA ASP A 63 -0.57 11.93 3.99
C ASP A 63 0.67 12.39 4.75
N LYS A 64 0.80 13.69 5.03
CA LYS A 64 1.90 14.25 5.83
C LYS A 64 2.02 13.58 7.20
N HIS A 65 0.90 13.28 7.86
CA HIS A 65 0.90 12.58 9.15
C HIS A 65 1.28 11.10 9.03
N LEU A 66 0.85 10.42 7.97
CA LEU A 66 1.23 9.03 7.68
C LEU A 66 2.74 8.94 7.38
N VAL A 67 3.28 9.86 6.58
CA VAL A 67 4.73 10.00 6.32
C VAL A 67 5.49 10.26 7.62
N LYS A 68 5.06 11.26 8.41
CA LYS A 68 5.70 11.61 9.69
C LYS A 68 5.73 10.44 10.67
N SER A 69 4.68 9.64 10.70
CA SER A 69 4.57 8.45 11.56
C SER A 69 5.23 7.19 10.98
N LYS A 70 5.74 7.25 9.74
CA LYS A 70 6.47 6.16 9.07
C LYS A 70 5.66 4.86 8.98
N VAL A 71 4.34 4.95 8.88
CA VAL A 71 3.42 3.78 8.89
C VAL A 71 3.64 2.83 7.71
N LEU A 72 4.23 3.32 6.61
CA LEU A 72 4.55 2.50 5.44
C LEU A 72 5.74 1.56 5.68
N ARG A 73 6.64 1.86 6.64
CA ARG A 73 7.76 0.98 6.99
C ARG A 73 7.29 -0.42 7.40
N PRO A 74 6.45 -0.59 8.45
CA PRO A 74 6.01 -1.93 8.84
C PRO A 74 5.19 -2.62 7.75
N VAL A 75 4.49 -1.88 6.88
CA VAL A 75 3.75 -2.45 5.74
C VAL A 75 4.71 -3.09 4.72
N VAL A 76 5.74 -2.37 4.29
CA VAL A 76 6.76 -2.89 3.35
C VAL A 76 7.56 -4.01 4.00
N TRP A 77 7.87 -3.90 5.30
CA TRP A 77 8.56 -4.95 6.04
C TRP A 77 7.75 -6.26 6.05
N MET A 78 6.45 -6.21 6.38
CA MET A 78 5.60 -7.40 6.36
C MET A 78 5.52 -8.03 4.96
N LEU A 79 5.43 -7.21 3.91
CA LEU A 79 5.45 -7.69 2.53
C LEU A 79 6.77 -8.43 2.21
N LYS A 80 7.90 -7.85 2.61
CA LYS A 80 9.22 -8.48 2.45
C LYS A 80 9.29 -9.81 3.18
N GLU A 81 8.89 -9.87 4.44
CA GLU A 81 8.98 -11.10 5.23
C GLU A 81 8.08 -12.21 4.66
N ASP A 82 6.86 -11.88 4.22
CA ASP A 82 5.97 -12.86 3.59
C ASP A 82 6.53 -13.36 2.24
N TYR A 83 7.16 -12.47 1.46
CA TYR A 83 7.74 -12.80 0.15
C TYR A 83 9.03 -13.61 0.23
N LEU A 84 9.89 -13.32 1.20
CA LEU A 84 11.17 -14.00 1.38
C LEU A 84 11.06 -15.26 2.25
N SER A 85 9.95 -15.46 2.96
CA SER A 85 9.78 -16.62 3.84
C SER A 85 9.72 -17.93 3.02
N PRO A 86 10.68 -18.86 3.23
CA PRO A 86 10.71 -20.13 2.50
C PRO A 86 9.57 -21.09 2.89
N LEU A 87 8.94 -20.86 4.06
CA LEU A 87 7.77 -21.61 4.53
C LEU A 87 6.44 -21.07 3.97
N SER A 88 6.45 -19.97 3.21
CA SER A 88 5.24 -19.43 2.59
C SER A 88 4.81 -20.32 1.42
N SER A 89 4.19 -21.45 1.74
CA SER A 89 3.60 -22.43 0.81
C SER A 89 2.51 -21.82 -0.09
N SER A 90 2.06 -20.60 0.21
CA SER A 90 1.14 -19.77 -0.59
C SER A 90 1.74 -19.28 -1.92
N CYS A 91 3.06 -19.41 -2.12
CA CYS A 91 3.71 -19.07 -3.38
C CYS A 91 3.24 -19.89 -4.61
N ARG A 92 2.43 -20.94 -4.43
CA ARG A 92 1.92 -21.77 -5.54
C ARG A 92 0.54 -21.37 -6.06
N LEU A 93 -0.26 -20.58 -5.33
CA LEU A 93 -1.63 -20.24 -5.74
C LEU A 93 -2.13 -18.82 -5.41
N GLY A 94 -1.32 -17.96 -4.79
CA GLY A 94 -1.73 -16.61 -4.39
C GLY A 94 -1.24 -16.33 -2.99
N GLY A 95 -0.59 -15.19 -2.78
CA GLY A 95 0.02 -14.83 -1.49
C GLY A 95 -0.97 -14.87 -0.32
N SER A 96 -0.47 -14.67 0.90
CA SER A 96 -1.35 -14.62 2.07
C SER A 96 -2.40 -13.51 1.92
N LEU A 97 -3.58 -13.64 2.57
CA LEU A 97 -4.62 -12.60 2.55
C LEU A 97 -4.07 -11.22 3.00
N LEU A 98 -3.13 -11.23 3.95
CA LEU A 98 -2.42 -10.04 4.40
C LEU A 98 -1.59 -9.44 3.26
N THR A 99 -0.82 -10.25 2.53
CA THR A 99 -0.05 -9.80 1.36
C THR A 99 -0.95 -9.21 0.28
N CYS A 100 -2.07 -9.86 -0.04
CA CYS A 100 -3.05 -9.31 -0.99
C CYS A 100 -3.59 -7.94 -0.53
N ALA A 101 -3.92 -7.81 0.75
CA ALA A 101 -4.38 -6.54 1.32
C ALA A 101 -3.29 -5.46 1.32
N ILE A 102 -2.03 -5.83 1.56
CA ILE A 102 -0.89 -4.91 1.50
C ILE A 102 -0.69 -4.41 0.07
N LEU A 103 -0.70 -5.31 -0.92
CA LEU A 103 -0.55 -4.93 -2.33
C LEU A 103 -1.72 -4.04 -2.81
N ASP A 104 -2.94 -4.35 -2.39
CA ASP A 104 -4.14 -3.54 -2.66
C ASP A 104 -4.10 -2.18 -1.93
N CYS A 105 -3.50 -2.10 -0.75
CA CYS A 105 -3.25 -0.83 -0.07
C CYS A 105 -2.21 0.02 -0.80
N LEU A 106 -1.12 -0.60 -1.27
CA LEU A 106 -0.04 0.07 -1.99
C LEU A 106 -0.47 0.51 -3.40
N SER A 107 -1.34 -0.24 -4.07
CA SER A 107 -1.87 0.13 -5.38
C SER A 107 -2.70 1.42 -5.34
N CYS A 108 -3.36 1.72 -4.21
CA CYS A 108 -4.07 2.98 -3.99
C CYS A 108 -3.16 4.22 -3.95
N LEU A 109 -1.84 4.04 -3.78
CA LEU A 109 -0.88 5.15 -3.85
C LEU A 109 -0.64 5.61 -5.29
N SER A 110 -0.84 4.73 -6.28
CA SER A 110 -0.65 5.07 -7.67
C SER A 110 -1.68 6.12 -8.12
N PRO A 111 -1.28 7.17 -8.86
CA PRO A 111 -2.20 8.16 -9.36
C PRO A 111 -3.23 7.49 -10.27
N SER A 112 -4.45 7.30 -9.74
CA SER A 112 -5.59 6.85 -10.54
C SER A 112 -5.93 7.96 -11.54
N GLY A 113 -5.44 7.82 -12.77
CA GLY A 113 -5.63 8.78 -13.85
C GLY A 113 -5.59 8.17 -15.25
N LEU A 114 -5.79 6.86 -15.40
CA LEU A 114 -6.03 6.24 -16.72
C LEU A 114 -7.26 5.32 -16.63
N SER A 115 -8.42 5.93 -16.80
CA SER A 115 -9.55 5.22 -17.41
C SER A 115 -9.18 4.98 -18.88
N PRO A 116 -9.32 3.76 -19.44
CA PRO A 116 -9.06 3.50 -20.85
C PRO A 116 -10.26 3.95 -21.68
N SER A 117 -10.53 5.26 -21.73
CA SER A 117 -11.50 5.81 -22.68
C SER A 117 -11.41 7.34 -22.73
N VAL A 118 -11.40 7.83 -23.96
CA VAL A 118 -11.54 9.23 -24.40
C VAL A 118 -10.23 10.00 -24.58
N SER A 119 -9.88 10.04 -25.86
CA SER A 119 -8.88 10.85 -26.54
C SER A 119 -9.10 12.35 -26.34
N GLY A 120 -8.01 13.11 -26.19
CA GLY A 120 -7.92 14.52 -26.60
C GLY A 120 -7.73 15.57 -25.50
N LEU A 121 -6.68 16.37 -25.68
CA LEU A 121 -6.41 17.70 -25.09
C LEU A 121 -5.73 17.79 -23.70
N PRO A 122 -5.04 18.92 -23.39
CA PRO A 122 -3.59 18.94 -23.38
C PRO A 122 -2.99 19.06 -21.97
N VAL A 123 -1.73 18.63 -21.93
CA VAL A 123 -0.69 18.75 -20.91
C VAL A 123 -0.75 20.09 -20.14
N HIS A 124 -1.23 20.06 -18.90
CA HIS A 124 -0.78 20.90 -17.77
C HIS A 124 -1.49 20.44 -16.49
N LEU A 125 -1.06 19.31 -15.92
CA LEU A 125 -1.42 18.99 -14.53
C LEU A 125 -0.14 18.66 -13.77
N HIS A 126 0.15 19.53 -12.81
CA HIS A 126 1.22 19.46 -11.83
C HIS A 126 1.60 18.00 -11.50
N SER A 127 2.86 17.66 -11.76
CA SER A 127 3.54 16.50 -11.19
C SER A 127 3.65 16.64 -9.67
N GLN A 128 2.54 16.47 -8.94
CA GLN A 128 2.59 16.20 -7.51
C GLN A 128 2.58 14.69 -7.34
N GLY A 129 3.77 14.10 -7.19
CA GLY A 129 3.89 12.77 -6.62
C GLY A 129 3.20 12.77 -5.24
N SER A 130 2.51 11.69 -4.89
CA SER A 130 2.04 11.56 -3.51
C SER A 130 3.26 11.53 -2.59
N SER A 131 3.29 12.39 -1.56
CA SER A 131 4.35 12.37 -0.54
C SER A 131 4.58 10.99 0.10
N LEU A 132 3.56 10.11 0.03
CA LEU A 132 3.66 8.72 0.44
C LEU A 132 4.47 7.86 -0.53
N ILE A 133 4.36 8.11 -1.85
CA ILE A 133 5.21 7.47 -2.86
C ILE A 133 6.65 7.91 -2.67
N GLU A 134 6.89 9.22 -2.52
CA GLU A 134 8.24 9.75 -2.25
C GLU A 134 8.84 9.07 -1.01
N PHE A 135 8.07 8.97 0.08
CA PHE A 135 8.51 8.25 1.28
C PHE A 135 8.92 6.79 1.01
N LEU A 136 8.20 6.05 0.18
CA LEU A 136 8.53 4.64 -0.10
C LEU A 136 9.91 4.47 -0.74
N PHE A 137 10.32 5.41 -1.59
CA PHE A 137 11.57 5.33 -2.36
C PHE A 137 12.72 6.12 -1.72
N ASP A 138 12.42 7.20 -1.01
CA ASP A 138 13.43 8.04 -0.35
C ASP A 138 13.84 7.50 1.03
N ASP A 139 12.94 6.79 1.73
CA ASP A 139 13.29 6.19 3.02
C ASP A 139 14.22 4.97 2.83
N PRO A 140 15.41 4.96 3.44
CA PRO A 140 16.46 3.96 3.14
C PRO A 140 16.09 2.54 3.53
N LEU A 141 15.13 2.35 4.46
CA LEU A 141 14.68 1.02 4.85
C LEU A 141 13.66 0.47 3.86
N THR A 142 12.63 1.26 3.52
CA THR A 142 11.60 0.83 2.58
C THR A 142 12.19 0.59 1.21
N SER A 143 13.04 1.49 0.71
CA SER A 143 13.67 1.33 -0.61
C SER A 143 14.53 0.06 -0.67
N ARG A 144 15.35 -0.20 0.35
CA ARG A 144 16.14 -1.43 0.45
C ARG A 144 15.28 -2.69 0.49
N TRP A 145 14.17 -2.68 1.24
CA TRP A 145 13.27 -3.84 1.30
C TRP A 145 12.53 -4.07 -0.02
N ILE A 146 12.13 -3.01 -0.72
CA ILE A 146 11.55 -3.10 -2.06
C ILE A 146 12.56 -3.74 -3.03
N MET A 147 13.81 -3.27 -3.03
CA MET A 147 14.88 -3.86 -3.86
C MET A 147 15.09 -5.36 -3.57
N GLN A 148 15.06 -5.77 -2.29
CA GLN A 148 15.18 -7.19 -1.91
C GLN A 148 14.03 -8.05 -2.47
N ILE A 149 12.80 -7.52 -2.44
CA ILE A 149 11.62 -8.20 -3.01
C ILE A 149 11.78 -8.34 -4.53
N GLU A 150 12.19 -7.27 -5.22
CA GLU A 150 12.41 -7.26 -6.66
C GLU A 150 13.53 -8.21 -7.09
N GLU A 151 14.64 -8.24 -6.35
CA GLU A 151 15.75 -9.16 -6.60
C GLU A 151 15.29 -10.61 -6.45
N ALA A 152 14.57 -10.94 -5.36
CA ALA A 152 14.04 -12.27 -5.13
C ALA A 152 13.03 -12.69 -6.22
N ALA A 153 12.20 -11.75 -6.68
CA ALA A 153 11.27 -11.97 -7.77
C ALA A 153 11.97 -12.32 -9.08
N SER A 154 13.04 -11.59 -9.41
CA SER A 154 13.81 -11.79 -10.62
C SER A 154 14.45 -13.19 -10.68
N LYS A 155 14.95 -13.67 -9.53
CA LYS A 155 15.58 -15.00 -9.39
C LYS A 155 14.57 -16.13 -9.45
N SER A 156 13.33 -15.89 -9.00
CA SER A 156 12.32 -16.95 -8.88
C SER A 156 11.57 -17.29 -10.18
N ARG A 157 11.76 -16.55 -11.30
CA ARG A 157 10.87 -16.56 -12.49
C ARG A 157 9.37 -16.47 -12.14
N LYS A 158 9.02 -15.97 -10.96
CA LYS A 158 7.65 -15.76 -10.51
C LYS A 158 7.28 -14.32 -10.81
N ASN A 159 6.07 -14.10 -11.32
CA ASN A 159 5.54 -12.75 -11.50
C ASN A 159 5.37 -12.13 -10.11
N ALA A 160 6.32 -11.32 -9.66
CA ALA A 160 6.04 -10.41 -8.57
C ALA A 160 4.97 -9.44 -9.04
N CYS A 161 3.76 -9.58 -8.51
CA CYS A 161 2.72 -8.58 -8.64
C CYS A 161 3.08 -7.39 -7.73
N VAL A 162 4.23 -6.73 -7.99
CA VAL A 162 4.65 -5.53 -7.27
C VAL A 162 4.23 -4.35 -8.14
N VAL A 163 3.02 -3.85 -7.88
CA VAL A 163 2.42 -2.67 -8.52
C VAL A 163 3.01 -1.39 -7.90
N LEU A 164 4.34 -1.26 -7.92
CA LEU A 164 5.04 -0.04 -7.49
C LEU A 164 5.93 0.55 -8.59
N ARG A 165 5.60 0.35 -9.87
CA ARG A 165 6.14 1.22 -10.92
C ARG A 165 5.33 2.51 -10.99
N VAL A 166 5.67 3.46 -10.13
CA VAL A 166 5.32 4.87 -10.37
C VAL A 166 6.33 5.42 -11.37
N GLY A 167 5.82 6.07 -12.42
CA GLY A 167 6.53 6.35 -13.66
C GLY A 167 7.87 7.08 -13.52
N GLY A 168 8.87 6.52 -14.20
CA GLY A 168 10.15 7.13 -14.53
C GLY A 168 10.98 6.11 -15.31
N SER A 169 11.02 6.26 -16.64
CA SER A 169 11.66 5.38 -17.64
C SER A 169 10.93 4.08 -18.00
N VAL A 170 10.09 4.18 -19.03
CA VAL A 170 9.60 3.06 -19.83
C VAL A 170 10.75 2.55 -20.71
N GLU A 171 11.43 1.51 -20.24
CA GLU A 171 11.84 0.43 -21.14
C GLU A 171 10.69 -0.59 -21.18
N LYS A 172 10.16 -0.82 -22.38
CA LYS A 172 9.04 -1.71 -22.71
C LYS A 172 9.09 -3.02 -21.90
N LYS A 173 8.07 -3.29 -21.07
CA LYS A 173 7.60 -4.67 -20.82
C LYS A 173 6.13 -4.69 -20.38
N ARG A 174 5.40 -5.60 -21.02
CA ARG A 174 3.93 -5.79 -21.13
C ARG A 174 3.12 -5.66 -19.82
N PRO A 175 1.86 -5.19 -19.90
CA PRO A 175 0.92 -5.27 -18.80
C PRO A 175 0.50 -6.74 -18.60
N LEU A 176 0.64 -7.27 -17.39
CA LEU A 176 0.15 -8.61 -17.04
C LEU A 176 -1.15 -8.47 -16.26
N HIS A 177 -2.23 -8.93 -16.90
CA HIS A 177 -3.55 -9.12 -16.32
C HIS A 177 -3.45 -10.02 -15.08
N CYS A 178 -3.90 -9.53 -13.92
CA CYS A 178 -4.19 -10.39 -12.79
C CYS A 178 -5.59 -10.99 -13.03
N GLN A 179 -5.66 -12.19 -13.59
CA GLN A 179 -6.90 -12.97 -13.59
C GLN A 179 -7.08 -13.56 -12.18
N CYS A 180 -7.95 -12.95 -11.38
CA CYS A 180 -8.53 -13.61 -10.23
C CYS A 180 -9.42 -14.75 -10.75
N GLY A 181 -8.94 -15.99 -10.64
CA GLY A 181 -9.76 -17.17 -10.90
C GLY A 181 -10.86 -17.25 -9.84
N GLY A 182 -12.10 -17.02 -10.25
CA GLY A 182 -13.28 -17.39 -9.48
C GLY A 182 -13.37 -18.92 -9.41
N VAL A 183 -13.58 -19.43 -8.20
CA VAL A 183 -14.02 -20.80 -7.97
C VAL A 183 -15.45 -20.68 -7.46
N GLY A 184 -16.41 -21.20 -8.23
CA GLY A 184 -17.85 -21.20 -7.94
C GLY A 184 -18.66 -20.75 -9.13
#